data_AF-A0A8T1NG69-F1
#
_entry.id   AF-A0A8T1NG69-F1
#
_cell.length_a   1.000
_cell.length_b   1.000
_cell.length_c   1.000
_cell.angle_alpha   90.00
_cell.angle_beta   90.00
_cell.angle_gamma   90.00
#
_symmetry.space_group_name_H-M   'P 1'
#
loop_
_entity.id
_entity.type
_entity.pdbx_description
1 polymer ?
#
loop_
_entity_poly.entity_id
_entity_poly.type
_entity_poly.pdbx_seq_one_letter_code
_entity_poly.pdbx_strand_id
1 'polypeptide(L)'
;MENTLTSYGDCNDDNILHMVGMIEDSTMLNQISGAALQMQRELQWFKLVERIVNPKIKESTNKNGLTPRQLFTKNHGNMKEKGEKWKWMKGTASSSIVVATLVVTITFASAFTVPGGYDQTKGFPILHKKIEFKIFIVLDAMSLFLSSTSVLKFLEVLTTRYTEEDFLEVLLKKMIVGFSTLMLSFLTMMMAFFVALVVMLGDESPFASLGRTISKFAMSGDELILMSIFLTIYFSVPVIYFIWTQFCILRNMIKSTYSRDIFNRKMKLGFS
;
A
#
# COMPACT_ATOMS: atom_id res chain seq x y z
N MET A 1 -14.93 51.04 -19.00
CA MET A 1 -13.46 50.97 -19.01
C MET A 1 -13.08 49.51 -19.09
N GLU A 2 -12.87 49.04 -20.32
CA GLU A 2 -12.52 47.66 -20.62
C GLU A 2 -11.10 47.32 -20.14
N ASN A 3 -10.97 46.10 -19.64
CA ASN A 3 -9.79 45.50 -19.02
C ASN A 3 -8.53 45.63 -19.90
N THR A 4 -7.71 46.65 -19.64
CA THR A 4 -6.41 46.85 -20.30
C THR A 4 -5.27 46.08 -19.63
N LEU A 5 -5.52 45.45 -18.47
CA LEU A 5 -4.57 44.64 -17.71
C LEU A 5 -4.39 43.20 -18.25
N THR A 6 -5.17 42.77 -19.25
CA THR A 6 -5.10 41.39 -19.77
C THR A 6 -4.32 41.23 -21.07
N SER A 7 -3.71 42.30 -21.60
CA SER A 7 -3.10 42.33 -22.93
C SER A 7 -1.56 42.42 -22.95
N TYR A 8 -0.89 42.44 -21.80
CA TYR A 8 0.57 42.47 -21.76
C TYR A 8 1.06 41.04 -21.51
N GLY A 9 1.55 40.37 -22.57
CA GLY A 9 2.24 39.10 -22.44
C GLY A 9 3.58 39.29 -21.75
N ASP A 10 3.96 38.35 -20.89
CA ASP A 10 5.32 38.29 -20.34
C ASP A 10 6.33 37.99 -21.45
N CYS A 11 7.64 37.98 -21.17
CA CYS A 11 8.70 37.67 -22.13
C CYS A 11 8.54 36.31 -22.84
N ASN A 12 7.61 35.45 -22.40
CA ASN A 12 7.25 34.17 -22.99
C ASN A 12 5.92 34.16 -23.77
N ASP A 13 5.31 35.33 -23.99
CA ASP A 13 3.93 35.50 -24.50
C ASP A 13 2.87 34.79 -23.63
N ASP A 14 3.20 34.57 -22.35
CA ASP A 14 2.28 34.00 -21.38
C ASP A 14 1.24 35.05 -20.96
N ASN A 15 -0.03 34.74 -21.21
CA ASN A 15 -1.16 35.54 -20.71
C ASN A 15 -1.47 35.19 -19.23
N ILE A 16 -2.38 35.94 -18.61
CA ILE A 16 -2.77 35.72 -17.20
C ILE A 16 -3.22 34.28 -16.90
N LEU A 17 -3.83 33.58 -17.88
CA LEU A 17 -4.26 32.19 -17.70
C LEU A 17 -3.09 31.20 -17.81
N HIS A 18 -2.05 31.51 -18.59
CA HIS A 18 -0.79 30.75 -18.59
C HIS A 18 -0.06 30.88 -17.25
N MET A 19 -0.02 32.08 -16.66
CA MET A 19 0.61 32.28 -15.35
C MET A 19 -0.05 31.48 -14.24
N VAL A 20 -1.38 31.45 -14.22
CA VAL A 20 -2.16 30.59 -13.30
C VAL A 20 -1.97 29.10 -13.60
N GLY A 21 -1.54 28.77 -14.81
CA GLY A 21 -1.14 27.44 -15.26
C GLY A 21 0.25 27.00 -14.79
N MET A 22 1.08 27.91 -14.28
CA MET A 22 2.42 27.62 -13.78
C MET A 22 2.36 27.10 -12.35
N ILE A 23 3.24 26.15 -12.03
CA ILE A 23 3.50 25.78 -10.63
C ILE A 23 4.29 26.94 -10.04
N GLU A 24 3.67 27.67 -9.11
CA GLU A 24 4.39 28.65 -8.32
C GLU A 24 5.30 27.87 -7.34
N ASP A 25 6.60 28.13 -7.37
CA ASP A 25 7.58 27.71 -6.35
C ASP A 25 7.29 28.45 -5.03
N SER A 26 6.06 28.35 -4.53
CA SER A 26 5.62 28.90 -3.25
C SER A 26 6.06 27.96 -2.14
N THR A 27 7.37 27.89 -1.96
CA THR A 27 8.11 27.30 -0.83
C THR A 27 7.60 27.78 0.55
N MET A 28 6.68 28.75 0.61
CA MET A 28 6.17 29.36 1.84
C MET A 28 4.73 28.97 2.23
N LEU A 29 3.89 28.39 1.35
CA LEU A 29 2.50 28.04 1.70
C LEU A 29 2.20 26.53 1.82
N ASN A 30 3.15 25.68 1.41
CA ASN A 30 2.90 24.26 1.15
C ASN A 30 3.15 23.30 2.33
N GLN A 31 3.46 23.82 3.53
CA GLN A 31 3.78 22.94 4.66
C GLN A 31 2.55 22.20 5.24
N ILE A 32 1.32 22.60 4.88
CA ILE A 32 0.08 22.13 5.55
C ILE A 32 -0.86 21.34 4.61
N SER A 33 -0.82 21.58 3.30
CA SER A 33 -1.74 20.94 2.35
C SER A 33 -1.01 19.94 1.47
N GLY A 34 -1.42 18.68 1.56
CA GLY A 34 -0.90 17.67 0.65
C GLY A 34 -1.19 17.95 -0.80
N ALA A 35 -0.33 17.49 -1.72
CA ALA A 35 -0.44 17.90 -3.12
C ALA A 35 -1.76 17.50 -3.82
N ALA A 36 -2.55 16.58 -3.26
CA ALA A 36 -3.93 16.38 -3.71
C ALA A 36 -4.83 17.61 -3.45
N LEU A 37 -4.70 18.25 -2.28
CA LEU A 37 -5.40 19.49 -1.92
C LEU A 37 -4.79 20.70 -2.64
N GLN A 38 -3.47 20.70 -2.85
CA GLN A 38 -2.80 21.71 -3.68
C GLN A 38 -3.32 21.66 -5.11
N MET A 39 -3.31 20.50 -5.75
CA MET A 39 -3.84 20.29 -7.10
C MET A 39 -5.32 20.67 -7.20
N GLN A 40 -6.14 20.33 -6.20
CA GLN A 40 -7.54 20.72 -6.19
C GLN A 40 -7.71 22.24 -6.14
N ARG A 41 -6.91 22.93 -5.32
CA ARG A 41 -6.93 24.39 -5.17
C ARG A 41 -6.46 25.08 -6.43
N GLU A 42 -5.34 24.65 -6.99
CA GLU A 42 -4.76 25.18 -8.24
C GLU A 42 -5.73 24.98 -9.41
N LEU A 43 -6.41 23.82 -9.50
CA LEU A 43 -7.44 23.58 -10.51
C LEU A 43 -8.69 24.46 -10.31
N GLN A 44 -9.12 24.69 -9.06
CA GLN A 44 -10.23 25.60 -8.77
C GLN A 44 -9.88 27.03 -9.13
N TRP A 45 -8.67 27.48 -8.79
CA TRP A 45 -8.15 28.79 -9.15
C TRP A 45 -8.06 28.96 -10.66
N PHE A 46 -7.51 27.98 -11.37
CA PHE A 46 -7.47 27.96 -12.84
C PHE A 46 -8.85 28.09 -13.48
N LYS A 47 -9.85 27.34 -13.00
CA LYS A 47 -11.23 27.42 -13.50
C LYS A 47 -11.91 28.75 -13.21
N LEU A 48 -11.62 29.37 -12.06
CA LEU A 48 -12.14 30.68 -11.72
C LEU A 48 -11.60 31.74 -12.70
N VAL A 49 -10.29 31.74 -12.93
CA VAL A 49 -9.68 32.68 -13.88
C VAL A 49 -10.13 32.39 -15.31
N GLU A 50 -10.22 31.13 -15.72
CA GLU A 50 -10.74 30.70 -17.04
C GLU A 50 -12.16 31.20 -17.32
N ARG A 51 -12.99 31.44 -16.30
CA ARG A 51 -14.34 32.01 -16.45
C ARG A 51 -14.33 33.53 -16.64
N ILE A 52 -13.32 34.22 -16.14
CA ILE A 52 -13.21 35.69 -16.15
C ILE A 52 -12.55 36.17 -17.45
N VAL A 53 -11.62 35.42 -18.02
CA VAL A 53 -10.92 35.81 -19.26
C VAL A 53 -11.76 35.61 -20.52
N ASN A 54 -11.55 36.52 -21.49
CA ASN A 54 -12.14 36.50 -22.83
C ASN A 54 -11.81 35.18 -23.57
N PRO A 55 -12.75 34.56 -24.32
CA PRO A 55 -12.49 33.35 -25.12
C PRO A 55 -11.19 33.36 -25.94
N LYS A 56 -10.81 34.50 -26.53
CA LYS A 56 -9.55 34.62 -27.31
C LYS A 56 -8.29 34.29 -26.50
N ILE A 57 -8.31 34.57 -25.19
CA ILE A 57 -7.19 34.34 -24.26
C ILE A 57 -7.09 32.85 -23.87
N LYS A 58 -8.19 32.10 -23.99
CA LYS A 58 -8.22 30.66 -23.67
C LYS A 58 -7.53 29.82 -24.74
N GLU A 59 -7.57 30.29 -25.99
CA GLU A 59 -7.01 29.60 -27.14
C GLU A 59 -5.66 30.18 -27.60
N SER A 60 -5.28 31.36 -27.12
CA SER A 60 -3.97 31.93 -27.42
C SER A 60 -2.86 31.02 -26.90
N THR A 61 -1.87 30.76 -27.74
CA THR A 61 -0.71 29.95 -27.40
C THR A 61 0.46 30.81 -26.95
N ASN A 62 1.24 30.35 -25.97
CA ASN A 62 2.52 30.98 -25.63
C ASN A 62 3.62 30.66 -26.67
N LYS A 63 4.85 31.14 -26.44
CA LYS A 63 6.00 30.88 -27.34
C LYS A 63 6.30 29.40 -27.58
N ASN A 64 5.86 28.51 -26.69
CA ASN A 64 6.01 27.07 -26.84
C ASN A 64 4.86 26.42 -27.63
N GLY A 65 3.94 27.21 -28.18
CA GLY A 65 2.76 26.72 -28.90
C GLY A 65 1.73 26.04 -28.00
N LEU A 66 1.81 26.23 -26.67
CA LEU A 66 0.89 25.61 -25.72
C LEU A 66 -0.23 26.59 -25.37
N THR A 67 -1.46 26.10 -25.31
CA THR A 67 -2.58 26.82 -24.70
C THR A 67 -2.45 26.81 -23.16
N PRO A 68 -3.11 27.73 -22.44
CA PRO A 68 -3.09 27.74 -20.97
C PRO A 68 -3.52 26.42 -20.34
N ARG A 69 -4.51 25.75 -20.94
CA ARG A 69 -5.03 24.44 -20.50
C ARG A 69 -3.99 23.33 -20.67
N GLN A 70 -3.27 23.34 -21.81
CA GLN A 70 -2.19 22.40 -22.07
C GLN A 70 -1.00 22.65 -21.14
N LEU A 71 -0.66 23.91 -20.88
CA LEU A 71 0.41 24.28 -19.94
C LEU A 71 0.07 23.84 -18.50
N PHE A 72 -1.14 24.14 -18.02
CA PHE A 72 -1.61 23.68 -16.70
C PHE A 72 -1.53 22.15 -16.59
N THR A 73 -2.02 21.43 -17.59
CA THR A 73 -1.99 19.95 -17.60
C THR A 73 -0.57 19.40 -17.61
N LYS A 74 0.34 20.03 -18.37
CA LYS A 74 1.75 19.65 -18.44
C LYS A 74 2.45 19.86 -17.09
N ASN A 75 2.26 21.02 -16.47
CA ASN A 75 2.90 21.37 -15.21
C ASN A 75 2.36 20.50 -14.07
N HIS A 76 1.05 20.28 -14.01
CA HIS A 76 0.42 19.53 -12.92
C HIS A 76 0.31 18.02 -13.19
N GLY A 77 0.90 17.52 -14.28
CA GLY A 77 0.81 16.12 -14.68
C GLY A 77 1.36 15.15 -13.63
N ASN A 78 2.48 15.50 -13.00
CA ASN A 78 3.10 14.68 -11.95
C ASN A 78 2.20 14.56 -10.71
N MET A 79 1.60 15.67 -10.26
CA MET A 79 0.66 15.67 -9.13
C MET A 79 -0.58 14.82 -9.42
N LYS A 80 -1.09 14.87 -10.66
CA LYS A 80 -2.21 14.02 -11.08
C LYS A 80 -1.83 12.54 -11.03
N GLU A 81 -0.69 12.15 -11.59
CA GLU A 81 -0.22 10.76 -11.58
C GLU A 81 0.01 10.24 -10.16
N LYS A 82 0.70 11.02 -9.31
CA LYS A 82 0.90 10.67 -7.90
C LYS A 82 -0.43 10.58 -7.14
N GLY A 83 -1.39 11.46 -7.42
CA GLY A 83 -2.73 11.44 -6.84
C GLY A 83 -3.54 10.19 -7.25
N GLU A 84 -3.47 9.79 -8.52
CA GLU A 84 -4.10 8.55 -9.02
C GLU A 84 -3.49 7.31 -8.35
N LYS A 85 -2.15 7.23 -8.26
CA LYS A 85 -1.45 6.15 -7.54
C LYS A 85 -1.85 6.08 -6.06
N TRP A 86 -1.89 7.22 -5.38
CA TRP A 86 -2.30 7.30 -3.98
C TRP A 86 -3.75 6.85 -3.78
N LYS A 87 -4.67 7.28 -4.65
CA LYS A 87 -6.08 6.84 -4.61
C LYS A 87 -6.19 5.34 -4.77
N TRP A 88 -5.45 4.76 -5.73
CA TRP A 88 -5.39 3.32 -5.92
C TRP A 88 -4.89 2.60 -4.67
N MET A 89 -3.79 3.07 -4.06
CA MET A 89 -3.24 2.51 -2.82
C MET A 89 -4.22 2.54 -1.65
N LYS A 90 -4.97 3.63 -1.50
CA LYS A 90 -6.02 3.72 -0.47
C LYS A 90 -7.14 2.72 -0.70
N GLY A 91 -7.59 2.56 -1.96
CA GLY A 91 -8.57 1.54 -2.32
C GLY A 91 -8.09 0.15 -1.95
N THR A 92 -6.85 -0.20 -2.33
CA THR A 92 -6.24 -1.49 -2.00
C THR A 92 -6.10 -1.70 -0.49
N ALA A 93 -5.58 -0.72 0.25
CA ALA A 93 -5.44 -0.80 1.70
C ALA A 93 -6.79 -1.01 2.39
N SER A 94 -7.85 -0.33 1.94
CA SER A 94 -9.20 -0.51 2.47
C SER A 94 -9.71 -1.94 2.25
N SER A 95 -9.52 -2.50 1.05
CA SER A 95 -9.90 -3.90 0.78
C SER A 95 -9.09 -4.88 1.63
N SER A 96 -7.79 -4.63 1.81
CA SER A 96 -6.92 -5.48 2.63
C SER A 96 -7.26 -5.42 4.13
N ILE A 97 -7.70 -4.27 4.66
CA ILE A 97 -8.21 -4.16 6.04
C ILE A 97 -9.39 -5.10 6.25
N VAL A 98 -10.34 -5.16 5.29
CA VAL A 98 -11.49 -6.07 5.40
C VAL A 98 -11.03 -7.52 5.49
N VAL A 99 -10.10 -7.94 4.62
CA VAL A 99 -9.53 -9.29 4.64
C VAL A 99 -8.78 -9.58 5.94
N ALA A 100 -7.93 -8.67 6.39
CA ALA A 100 -7.19 -8.84 7.64
C ALA A 100 -8.13 -8.93 8.86
N THR A 101 -9.15 -8.08 8.91
CA THR A 101 -10.17 -8.09 9.97
C THR A 101 -10.95 -9.40 9.97
N LEU A 102 -11.25 -9.97 8.80
CA LEU A 102 -11.85 -11.30 8.70
C LEU A 102 -10.95 -12.37 9.35
N VAL A 103 -9.65 -12.34 9.07
CA VAL A 103 -8.68 -13.26 9.69
C VAL A 103 -8.61 -13.08 11.20
N VAL A 104 -8.58 -11.83 11.70
CA VAL A 104 -8.66 -11.54 13.14
C VAL A 104 -9.93 -12.15 13.74
N THR A 105 -11.07 -11.99 13.07
CA THR A 105 -12.36 -12.47 13.56
C THR A 105 -12.41 -14.00 13.62
N ILE A 106 -11.92 -14.67 12.58
CA ILE A 106 -11.89 -16.14 12.49
C ILE A 106 -10.96 -16.72 13.56
N THR A 107 -9.75 -16.18 13.70
CA THR A 107 -8.77 -16.63 14.69
C THR A 107 -9.23 -16.34 16.12
N PHE A 108 -9.73 -15.12 16.38
CA PHE A 108 -10.34 -14.78 17.67
C PHE A 108 -11.47 -15.73 18.05
N ALA A 109 -12.37 -16.06 17.11
CA ALA A 109 -13.42 -17.05 17.35
C ALA A 109 -12.80 -18.42 17.66
N SER A 110 -11.80 -18.86 16.89
CA SER A 110 -11.12 -20.14 17.07
C SER A 110 -10.43 -20.28 18.44
N ALA A 111 -9.87 -19.19 18.97
CA ALA A 111 -9.28 -19.14 20.31
C ALA A 111 -10.29 -19.48 21.42
N PHE A 112 -11.57 -19.15 21.22
CA PHE A 112 -12.63 -19.46 22.19
C PHE A 112 -13.44 -20.70 21.82
N THR A 113 -13.54 -21.07 20.54
CA THR A 113 -14.21 -22.30 20.07
C THR A 113 -13.17 -23.38 19.79
N VAL A 114 -12.40 -23.73 20.83
CA VAL A 114 -11.24 -24.60 20.70
C VAL A 114 -11.61 -26.04 20.30
N PRO A 115 -10.76 -26.74 19.53
CA PRO A 115 -11.00 -28.11 19.16
C PRO A 115 -11.09 -29.01 20.41
N GLY A 116 -12.11 -29.86 20.44
CA GLY A 116 -12.43 -30.74 21.58
C GLY A 116 -13.27 -30.10 22.69
N GLY A 117 -13.51 -28.79 22.67
CA GLY A 117 -14.39 -28.09 23.62
C GLY A 117 -13.83 -27.97 25.04
N TYR A 118 -14.70 -27.56 25.98
CA TYR A 118 -14.37 -27.32 27.38
C TYR A 118 -14.98 -28.38 28.30
N ASP A 119 -14.26 -28.69 29.37
CA ASP A 119 -14.79 -29.47 30.48
C ASP A 119 -15.83 -28.62 31.22
N GLN A 120 -17.09 -29.03 31.19
CA GLN A 120 -18.21 -28.30 31.82
C GLN A 120 -18.08 -28.18 33.34
N THR A 121 -17.26 -29.01 33.97
CA THR A 121 -17.08 -29.01 35.43
C THR A 121 -15.96 -28.09 35.90
N LYS A 122 -14.89 -27.96 35.09
CA LYS A 122 -13.68 -27.20 35.46
C LYS A 122 -13.46 -25.94 34.63
N GLY A 123 -14.14 -25.80 33.50
CA GLY A 123 -14.01 -24.68 32.57
C GLY A 123 -12.74 -24.67 31.72
N PHE A 124 -11.87 -25.67 31.83
CA PHE A 124 -10.64 -25.77 31.02
C PHE A 124 -10.88 -26.52 29.70
N PRO A 125 -10.14 -26.18 28.62
CA PRO A 125 -10.18 -26.96 27.39
C PRO A 125 -9.86 -28.43 27.64
N ILE A 126 -10.65 -29.36 27.08
CA ILE A 126 -10.49 -30.81 27.33
C ILE A 126 -9.09 -31.29 26.90
N LEU A 127 -8.53 -30.67 25.85
CA LEU A 127 -7.27 -31.05 25.24
C LEU A 127 -6.06 -30.24 25.74
N HIS A 128 -6.20 -29.44 26.81
CA HIS A 128 -5.15 -28.54 27.33
C HIS A 128 -3.80 -29.22 27.65
N LYS A 129 -3.79 -30.52 27.92
CA LYS A 129 -2.56 -31.29 28.21
C LYS A 129 -1.81 -31.76 26.96
N LYS A 130 -2.47 -31.81 25.79
CA LYS A 130 -1.86 -32.26 24.54
C LYS A 130 -0.91 -31.20 23.99
N ILE A 131 0.24 -31.62 23.48
CA ILE A 131 1.24 -30.69 22.92
C ILE A 131 0.71 -30.01 21.66
N GLU A 132 -0.04 -30.74 20.85
CA GLU A 132 -0.67 -30.26 19.63
C GLU A 132 -1.67 -29.13 19.93
N PHE A 133 -2.41 -29.24 21.04
CA PHE A 133 -3.32 -28.18 21.47
C PHE A 133 -2.59 -26.90 21.87
N LYS A 134 -1.44 -27.01 22.55
CA LYS A 134 -0.62 -25.84 22.89
C LYS A 134 -0.05 -25.17 21.63
N ILE A 135 0.40 -25.96 20.65
CA ILE A 135 0.87 -25.46 19.36
C ILE A 135 -0.25 -24.73 18.62
N PHE A 136 -1.47 -25.30 18.61
CA PHE A 136 -2.65 -24.67 18.03
C PHE A 136 -2.91 -23.27 18.62
N ILE A 137 -2.96 -23.15 19.96
CA ILE A 137 -3.20 -21.86 20.62
C ILE A 137 -2.11 -20.82 20.30
N VAL A 138 -0.84 -21.24 20.26
CA VAL A 138 0.27 -20.33 19.92
C VAL A 138 0.16 -19.85 18.47
N LEU A 139 -0.11 -20.74 17.51
CA LEU A 139 -0.25 -20.40 16.10
C LEU A 139 -1.46 -19.49 15.85
N ASP A 140 -2.58 -19.77 16.50
CA ASP A 140 -3.79 -18.95 16.42
C ASP A 140 -3.55 -17.54 16.97
N ALA A 141 -2.92 -17.42 18.14
CA ALA A 141 -2.53 -16.14 18.71
C ALA A 141 -1.56 -15.37 17.81
N MET A 142 -0.54 -16.04 17.26
CA MET A 142 0.39 -15.42 16.31
C MET A 142 -0.34 -14.87 15.09
N SER A 143 -1.28 -15.64 14.52
CA SER A 143 -2.08 -15.19 13.38
C SER A 143 -2.89 -13.93 13.72
N LEU A 144 -3.53 -13.92 14.90
CA LEU A 144 -4.32 -12.79 15.36
C LEU A 144 -3.48 -11.51 15.51
N PHE A 145 -2.31 -11.60 16.16
CA PHE A 145 -1.41 -10.45 16.33
C PHE A 145 -0.83 -9.94 15.00
N LEU A 146 -0.44 -10.85 14.11
CA LEU A 146 0.08 -10.50 12.79
C LEU A 146 -0.98 -9.82 11.92
N SER A 147 -2.21 -10.35 11.91
CA SER A 147 -3.32 -9.73 11.19
C SER A 147 -3.70 -8.37 11.78
N SER A 148 -3.73 -8.25 13.11
CA SER A 148 -3.97 -6.97 13.79
C SER A 148 -2.91 -5.92 13.44
N THR A 149 -1.64 -6.33 13.39
CA THR A 149 -0.53 -5.47 12.95
C THR A 149 -0.71 -5.02 11.50
N SER A 150 -1.17 -5.92 10.63
CA SER A 150 -1.49 -5.61 9.23
C SER A 150 -2.60 -4.57 9.12
N VAL A 151 -3.69 -4.73 9.89
CA VAL A 151 -4.78 -3.74 9.97
C VAL A 151 -4.25 -2.36 10.35
N LEU A 152 -3.41 -2.28 11.39
CA LEU A 152 -2.81 -1.01 11.82
C LEU A 152 -1.94 -0.39 10.72
N LYS A 153 -1.16 -1.19 9.99
CA LYS A 153 -0.32 -0.71 8.89
C LYS A 153 -1.15 -0.19 7.71
N PHE A 154 -2.23 -0.86 7.35
CA PHE A 154 -3.14 -0.36 6.31
C PHE A 154 -3.94 0.85 6.75
N LEU A 155 -4.35 0.92 8.03
CA LEU A 155 -4.96 2.14 8.59
C LEU A 155 -3.98 3.30 8.53
N GLU A 156 -2.71 3.07 8.84
CA GLU A 156 -1.65 4.08 8.72
C GLU A 156 -1.55 4.60 7.27
N VAL A 157 -1.64 3.72 6.27
CA VAL A 157 -1.70 4.10 4.84
C VAL A 157 -2.93 4.97 4.54
N LEU A 158 -4.09 4.65 5.10
CA LEU A 158 -5.32 5.42 4.90
C LEU A 158 -5.28 6.80 5.57
N THR A 159 -4.66 6.91 6.74
CA THR A 159 -4.59 8.16 7.51
C THR A 159 -3.44 9.06 7.10
N THR A 160 -2.41 8.53 6.40
CA THR A 160 -1.27 9.36 5.98
C THR A 160 -1.74 10.43 4.99
N ARG A 161 -1.40 11.69 5.29
CA ARG A 161 -1.64 12.84 4.42
C ARG A 161 -0.53 12.93 3.38
N TYR A 162 -0.89 13.35 2.18
CA TYR A 162 0.05 13.57 1.09
C TYR A 162 1.00 14.73 1.50
N THR A 163 2.31 14.61 1.37
CA THR A 163 3.29 15.72 1.48
C THR A 163 4.48 15.35 0.59
N GLU A 164 5.11 16.31 -0.08
CA GLU A 164 6.02 16.00 -1.21
C GLU A 164 7.44 15.58 -0.82
N GLU A 165 8.14 15.06 -1.84
CA GLU A 165 9.47 14.45 -1.93
C GLU A 165 9.51 12.93 -1.72
N ASP A 166 9.40 12.38 -0.50
CA ASP A 166 9.61 10.92 -0.27
C ASP A 166 8.35 10.11 0.10
N PHE A 167 7.17 10.71 -0.07
CA PHE A 167 5.92 10.13 0.45
C PHE A 167 5.55 8.79 -0.18
N LEU A 168 5.64 8.63 -1.50
CA LEU A 168 5.25 7.37 -2.14
C LEU A 168 6.16 6.22 -1.71
N GLU A 169 7.43 6.49 -1.42
CA GLU A 169 8.36 5.48 -0.91
C GLU A 169 7.99 5.05 0.51
N VAL A 170 7.76 6.01 1.41
CA VAL A 170 7.31 5.73 2.79
C VAL A 170 5.98 4.97 2.78
N LEU A 171 5.06 5.37 1.91
CA LEU A 171 3.74 4.72 1.77
C LEU A 171 3.85 3.29 1.24
N LEU A 172 4.64 3.08 0.19
CA LEU A 172 4.92 1.75 -0.35
C LEU A 172 5.56 0.86 0.70
N LYS A 173 6.51 1.38 1.48
CA LYS A 173 7.15 0.63 2.57
C LYS A 173 6.13 0.20 3.62
N LYS A 174 5.22 1.08 4.04
CA LYS A 174 4.12 0.74 4.96
C LYS A 174 3.19 -0.32 4.36
N MET A 175 2.83 -0.19 3.08
CA MET A 175 2.02 -1.21 2.38
C MET A 175 2.71 -2.56 2.33
N ILE A 176 3.99 -2.61 1.99
CA ILE A 176 4.77 -3.87 1.94
C ILE A 176 4.76 -4.55 3.31
N VAL A 177 5.05 -3.81 4.39
CA VAL A 177 4.99 -4.35 5.76
C VAL A 177 3.59 -4.86 6.11
N GLY A 178 2.54 -4.13 5.73
CA GLY A 178 1.14 -4.54 5.91
C GLY A 178 0.83 -5.86 5.17
N PHE A 179 1.24 -5.99 3.92
CA PHE A 179 1.06 -7.23 3.17
C PHE A 179 1.90 -8.40 3.70
N SER A 180 3.15 -8.16 4.07
CA SER A 180 4.02 -9.22 4.62
C SER A 180 3.46 -9.80 5.90
N THR A 181 2.98 -8.94 6.81
CA THR A 181 2.34 -9.38 8.07
C THR A 181 1.02 -10.11 7.83
N LEU A 182 0.20 -9.66 6.87
CA LEU A 182 -1.03 -10.36 6.48
C LEU A 182 -0.76 -11.75 5.91
N MET A 183 0.24 -11.88 5.04
CA MET A 183 0.60 -13.16 4.48
C MET A 183 1.07 -14.12 5.56
N LEU A 184 1.94 -13.68 6.47
CA LEU A 184 2.41 -14.49 7.59
C LEU A 184 1.25 -14.92 8.53
N SER A 185 0.26 -14.05 8.71
CA SER A 185 -0.98 -14.40 9.42
C SER A 185 -1.75 -15.52 8.72
N PHE A 186 -1.92 -15.47 7.39
CA PHE A 186 -2.54 -16.58 6.66
C PHE A 186 -1.79 -17.90 6.82
N LEU A 187 -0.46 -17.87 6.85
CA LEU A 187 0.36 -19.09 7.04
C LEU A 187 0.12 -19.72 8.41
N THR A 188 0.19 -18.90 9.44
CA THR A 188 -0.02 -19.33 10.83
C THR A 188 -1.45 -19.81 11.04
N MET A 189 -2.46 -19.15 10.45
CA MET A 189 -3.86 -19.60 10.46
C MET A 189 -4.04 -20.97 9.79
N MET A 190 -3.44 -21.18 8.62
CA MET A 190 -3.51 -22.48 7.92
C MET A 190 -2.85 -23.58 8.74
N MET A 191 -1.66 -23.32 9.31
CA MET A 191 -1.00 -24.27 10.21
C MET A 191 -1.85 -24.59 11.44
N ALA A 192 -2.46 -23.58 12.08
CA ALA A 192 -3.37 -23.78 13.20
C ALA A 192 -4.56 -24.68 12.82
N PHE A 193 -5.16 -24.45 11.66
CA PHE A 193 -6.24 -25.29 11.14
C PHE A 193 -5.79 -26.74 10.93
N PHE A 194 -4.62 -26.98 10.33
CA PHE A 194 -4.07 -28.33 10.18
C PHE A 194 -3.84 -29.03 11.53
N VAL A 195 -3.27 -28.32 12.50
CA VAL A 195 -3.07 -28.86 13.85
C VAL A 195 -4.42 -29.18 14.51
N ALA A 196 -5.42 -28.31 14.37
CA ALA A 196 -6.76 -28.55 14.88
C ALA A 196 -7.40 -29.81 14.26
N LEU A 197 -7.24 -30.02 12.95
CA LEU A 197 -7.71 -31.24 12.27
C LEU A 197 -7.02 -32.50 12.80
N VAL A 198 -5.70 -32.47 12.96
CA VAL A 198 -4.94 -33.58 13.55
C VAL A 198 -5.43 -33.91 14.95
N VAL A 199 -5.70 -32.88 15.76
CA VAL A 199 -6.19 -33.02 17.12
C VAL A 199 -7.61 -33.60 17.16
N MET A 200 -8.49 -33.20 16.24
CA MET A 200 -9.87 -33.69 16.14
C MET A 200 -10.00 -35.10 15.57
N LEU A 201 -9.17 -35.48 14.60
CA LEU A 201 -9.29 -36.77 13.89
C LEU A 201 -8.86 -37.99 14.71
N GLY A 202 -8.26 -37.81 15.89
CA GLY A 202 -7.95 -38.90 16.82
C GLY A 202 -6.96 -39.93 16.27
N ASP A 203 -6.62 -40.93 17.09
CA ASP A 203 -5.51 -41.87 16.83
C ASP A 203 -5.80 -42.98 15.80
N GLU A 204 -7.02 -43.07 15.26
CA GLU A 204 -7.47 -44.22 14.45
C GLU A 204 -7.45 -43.98 12.93
N SER A 205 -7.12 -42.77 12.46
CA SER A 205 -7.00 -42.50 11.03
C SER A 205 -5.55 -42.68 10.52
N PRO A 206 -5.32 -43.03 9.25
CA PRO A 206 -3.97 -43.03 8.66
C PRO A 206 -3.25 -41.66 8.80
N PHE A 207 -4.05 -40.57 8.83
CA PHE A 207 -3.59 -39.20 9.09
C PHE A 207 -3.14 -38.94 10.53
N ALA A 208 -3.56 -39.76 11.50
CA ALA A 208 -3.05 -39.71 12.87
C ALA A 208 -1.57 -40.10 12.95
N SER A 209 -1.10 -40.98 12.05
CA SER A 209 0.33 -41.28 11.95
C SER A 209 1.11 -40.07 11.46
N LEU A 210 0.54 -39.27 10.54
CA LEU A 210 1.12 -38.00 10.09
C LEU A 210 1.14 -36.99 11.25
N GLY A 211 0.06 -36.89 12.02
CA GLY A 211 -0.02 -36.07 13.23
C GLY A 211 0.99 -36.45 14.31
N ARG A 212 1.16 -37.75 14.57
CA ARG A 212 2.21 -38.29 15.46
C ARG A 212 3.61 -38.10 14.90
N THR A 213 3.78 -38.15 13.58
CA THR A 213 5.07 -37.87 12.94
C THR A 213 5.40 -36.39 13.07
N ILE A 214 4.43 -35.50 12.89
CA ILE A 214 4.54 -34.05 13.09
C ILE A 214 4.76 -33.70 14.57
N SER A 215 4.10 -34.37 15.52
CA SER A 215 4.27 -34.10 16.96
C SER A 215 5.53 -34.75 17.56
N LYS A 216 6.00 -35.88 17.03
CA LYS A 216 7.36 -36.40 17.28
C LYS A 216 8.45 -35.55 16.62
N PHE A 217 8.22 -35.06 15.40
CA PHE A 217 9.04 -34.02 14.76
C PHE A 217 9.04 -32.74 15.60
N ALA A 218 7.95 -32.43 16.29
CA ALA A 218 7.84 -31.23 17.11
C ALA A 218 8.67 -31.28 18.40
N MET A 219 9.03 -32.47 18.88
CA MET A 219 9.97 -32.67 19.98
C MET A 219 11.41 -32.96 19.52
N SER A 220 11.60 -33.36 18.26
CA SER A 220 12.92 -33.50 17.61
C SER A 220 13.29 -32.17 16.96
N GLY A 221 13.95 -31.29 17.70
CA GLY A 221 14.24 -29.90 17.32
C GLY A 221 14.92 -29.70 15.95
N ASP A 222 15.43 -30.75 15.31
CA ASP A 222 16.23 -30.66 14.09
C ASP A 222 15.42 -30.79 12.78
N GLU A 223 14.30 -31.54 12.76
CA GLU A 223 13.57 -31.79 11.50
C GLU A 223 12.30 -30.92 11.34
N LEU A 224 11.74 -30.38 12.44
CA LEU A 224 10.70 -29.34 12.40
C LEU A 224 11.21 -28.07 11.70
N ILE A 225 12.50 -27.78 11.85
CA ILE A 225 13.19 -26.73 11.10
C ILE A 225 13.05 -27.04 9.61
N LEU A 226 13.29 -28.27 9.16
CA LEU A 226 13.23 -28.63 7.75
C LEU A 226 11.80 -28.59 7.15
N MET A 227 10.78 -29.11 7.84
CA MET A 227 9.39 -29.07 7.37
C MET A 227 8.77 -27.67 7.48
N SER A 228 9.10 -26.92 8.54
CA SER A 228 8.74 -25.50 8.58
C SER A 228 9.51 -24.73 7.51
N ILE A 229 10.76 -25.07 7.19
CA ILE A 229 11.51 -24.52 6.06
C ILE A 229 10.85 -24.90 4.74
N PHE A 230 10.39 -26.13 4.51
CA PHE A 230 9.73 -26.51 3.25
C PHE A 230 8.35 -25.86 3.09
N LEU A 231 7.56 -25.80 4.16
CA LEU A 231 6.25 -25.15 4.14
C LEU A 231 6.38 -23.62 4.08
N THR A 232 7.36 -23.05 4.79
CA THR A 232 7.72 -21.64 4.64
C THR A 232 8.34 -21.37 3.29
N ILE A 233 9.11 -22.26 2.65
CA ILE A 233 9.59 -22.09 1.27
C ILE A 233 8.40 -22.12 0.31
N TYR A 234 7.51 -23.12 0.41
CA TYR A 234 6.36 -23.26 -0.47
C TYR A 234 5.40 -22.08 -0.37
N PHE A 235 5.13 -21.60 0.84
CA PHE A 235 4.27 -20.44 1.06
C PHE A 235 5.00 -19.09 0.96
N SER A 236 6.32 -19.05 1.17
CA SER A 236 7.12 -17.85 0.91
C SER A 236 7.34 -17.66 -0.57
N VAL A 237 7.21 -18.66 -1.44
CA VAL A 237 7.26 -18.44 -2.89
C VAL A 237 6.23 -17.39 -3.33
N PRO A 238 4.94 -17.48 -2.96
CA PRO A 238 3.97 -16.40 -3.15
C PRO A 238 4.37 -15.06 -2.49
N VAL A 239 4.95 -15.09 -1.28
CA VAL A 239 5.34 -13.86 -0.55
C VAL A 239 6.55 -13.18 -1.17
N ILE A 240 7.57 -13.94 -1.56
CA ILE A 240 8.78 -13.51 -2.25
C ILE A 240 8.40 -13.04 -3.65
N TYR A 241 7.51 -13.75 -4.35
CA TYR A 241 6.96 -13.31 -5.63
C TYR A 241 6.19 -11.99 -5.47
N PHE A 242 5.36 -11.87 -4.44
CA PHE A 242 4.64 -10.63 -4.14
C PHE A 242 5.60 -9.49 -3.82
N ILE A 243 6.58 -9.70 -2.92
CA ILE A 243 7.63 -8.73 -2.58
C ILE A 243 8.44 -8.35 -3.82
N TRP A 244 8.82 -9.31 -4.65
CA TRP A 244 9.55 -9.07 -5.91
C TRP A 244 8.72 -8.22 -6.88
N THR A 245 7.42 -8.49 -6.97
CA THR A 245 6.50 -7.72 -7.82
C THR A 245 6.33 -6.30 -7.30
N GLN A 246 6.13 -6.12 -5.98
CA GLN A 246 6.03 -4.79 -5.35
C GLN A 246 7.36 -4.01 -5.43
N PHE A 247 8.49 -4.70 -5.26
CA PHE A 247 9.82 -4.12 -5.38
C PHE A 247 10.12 -3.70 -6.83
N CYS A 248 9.72 -4.50 -7.82
CA CYS A 248 9.84 -4.11 -9.24
C CYS A 248 9.01 -2.86 -9.55
N ILE A 249 7.80 -2.75 -8.99
CA ILE A 249 6.96 -1.55 -9.12
C ILE A 249 7.64 -0.33 -8.48
N LEU A 250 8.17 -0.48 -7.26
CA LEU A 250 8.92 0.58 -6.56
C LEU A 250 10.15 1.02 -7.39
N ARG A 251 10.95 0.07 -7.88
CA ARG A 251 12.12 0.35 -8.73
C ARG A 251 11.74 1.08 -10.02
N ASN A 252 10.68 0.63 -10.69
CA ASN A 252 10.21 1.26 -11.92
C ASN A 252 9.69 2.67 -11.66
N MET A 253 9.03 2.89 -10.51
CA MET A 253 8.54 4.20 -10.10
C MET A 253 9.68 5.16 -9.73
N ILE A 254 10.70 4.69 -9.00
CA ILE A 254 11.92 5.46 -8.70
C ILE A 254 12.64 5.83 -10.00
N LYS A 255 12.80 4.86 -10.92
CA LYS A 255 13.42 5.11 -12.22
C LYS A 255 12.61 6.10 -13.05
N SER A 256 11.28 6.05 -13.03
CA SER A 256 10.44 7.01 -13.78
C SER A 256 10.47 8.42 -13.18
N THR A 257 10.54 8.52 -11.85
CA THR A 257 10.49 9.80 -11.12
C THR A 257 11.86 10.50 -11.15
N TYR A 258 12.95 9.75 -11.01
CA TYR A 258 14.30 10.32 -10.90
C TYR A 258 15.15 10.20 -12.19
N SER A 259 14.88 9.24 -13.08
CA SER A 259 15.73 9.04 -14.27
C SER A 259 15.40 9.96 -15.44
N ARG A 260 14.28 10.71 -15.40
CA ARG A 260 13.86 11.53 -16.55
C ARG A 260 14.37 12.96 -16.54
N ASP A 261 14.90 13.47 -15.42
CA ASP A 261 15.18 14.91 -15.30
C ASP A 261 16.66 15.33 -15.38
N ILE A 262 17.61 14.41 -15.57
CA ILE A 262 19.04 14.77 -15.54
C ILE A 262 19.75 14.65 -16.92
N PHE A 263 19.23 13.91 -17.89
CA PHE A 263 20.03 13.50 -19.07
C PHE A 263 19.52 13.86 -20.47
N ASN A 264 18.59 14.79 -20.65
CA ASN A 264 18.27 15.29 -22.00
C ASN A 264 18.37 16.81 -22.21
N ARG A 265 19.07 17.52 -21.30
CA ARG A 265 19.58 18.87 -21.56
C ARG A 265 21.05 18.86 -21.97
N LYS A 266 21.46 17.91 -22.84
CA LYS A 266 22.66 18.15 -23.65
C LYS A 266 22.27 19.13 -24.75
N MET A 267 22.46 20.40 -24.41
CA MET A 267 22.59 21.52 -25.34
C MET A 267 23.38 21.08 -26.58
N LYS A 268 22.70 20.93 -27.71
CA LYS A 268 23.26 21.30 -29.02
C LYS A 268 22.91 22.76 -29.26
N LEU A 269 23.51 23.63 -28.45
CA LEU A 269 23.86 24.99 -28.85
C LEU A 269 25.38 24.98 -28.92
N GLY A 270 25.89 24.62 -30.09
CA GLY A 270 27.28 24.81 -30.47
C GLY A 270 27.23 25.67 -31.72
N PHE A 271 27.53 26.96 -31.54
CA PHE A 271 27.77 27.94 -32.59
C PHE A 271 28.75 27.39 -33.64
N SER A 272 28.34 27.47 -34.91
CA SER A 272 29.14 27.96 -36.03
C SER A 272 28.21 28.28 -37.19
#